data_AF-A0A1V4VVN1-F1
#
_entry.id   AF-A0A1V4VVN1-F1
#
_cell.length_a   1.000
_cell.length_b   1.000
_cell.length_c   1.000
_cell.angle_alpha   90.00
_cell.angle_beta   90.00
_cell.angle_gamma   90.00
#
_symmetry.space_group_name_H-M   'P 1'
#
loop_
_entity.id
_entity.type
_entity.pdbx_description
1 polymer ?
#
loop_
_entity_poly.entity_id
_entity_poly.type
_entity_poly.pdbx_seq_one_letter_code
_entity_poly.pdbx_strand_id
1 'polypeptide(L)'
;MELQEVSSSEIIEMIQDKLPALFFVFSRGRTEILAQELGQEWDFLNLEEKREVEKQILAAEAEYPGTFGSPSWRKLRRLLSQGIAYHHAGLLPPVKYLVESLYSHRLIWVVFCTETFAAGVNFPAASAVFDSTRKWDGHDFRILQNREFFQMAGRAGRRGFDQIGHSFIRIDSRFPEQTGFFDDKNVEPVTGRLVISPNTVLSLLRYKTDAEIERFLSGNFRTYQTVKRQRESAEKIEHYSKLVSAITSSLCREQQTLRCPVERAKARRQLKRSHWRGKNKKKEALQKQLASLSPKKCRDIHKCGKTIEQLRSAREHLNFFKEAYQKASARVGSTFVEYEEVRDLLEKLGYVNGREFLPRGLFALELHVQEILVTELVFSGILEEADPAEAAAVLAGVEFIPGKNAQGAWLDLPGLREASQIRWELLKMGVPERLCIWSDLPASLAYAWYNGASFNELLELSPMQPGDLFSIFRREIDLLRQIERAAGDNTNLTERIRAIRGRLDREEVALCF
;
A
#
# COMPACT_ATOMS: atom_id res chain seq x y z
N MET A 1 9.91 30.60 -14.03
CA MET A 1 10.44 29.96 -15.25
C MET A 1 9.71 28.65 -15.34
N GLU A 2 8.70 28.54 -16.21
CA GLU A 2 8.06 27.25 -16.46
C GLU A 2 9.14 26.37 -17.10
N LEU A 3 9.54 25.29 -16.41
CA LEU A 3 10.45 24.32 -17.00
C LEU A 3 9.66 23.58 -18.06
N GLN A 4 10.18 23.56 -19.29
CA GLN A 4 9.61 22.78 -20.38
C GLN A 4 9.59 21.30 -19.97
N GLU A 5 8.47 20.62 -20.23
CA GLU A 5 8.30 19.21 -19.89
C GLU A 5 9.23 18.38 -20.79
N VAL A 6 10.21 17.70 -20.18
CA VAL A 6 11.20 16.90 -20.92
C VAL A 6 10.60 15.53 -21.25
N SER A 7 10.59 15.19 -22.54
CA SER A 7 10.09 13.92 -23.07
C SER A 7 11.03 12.75 -22.76
N SER A 8 10.52 11.52 -22.87
CA SER A 8 11.36 10.31 -22.71
C SER A 8 12.49 10.26 -23.73
N SER A 9 12.23 10.70 -24.97
CA SER A 9 13.22 10.76 -26.04
C SER A 9 14.36 11.73 -25.72
N GLU A 10 14.03 12.95 -25.29
CA GLU A 10 15.05 13.95 -24.89
C GLU A 10 15.91 13.44 -23.73
N ILE A 11 15.31 12.70 -22.78
CA ILE A 11 16.08 12.06 -21.70
C ILE A 11 17.04 11.02 -22.29
N ILE A 12 16.56 10.14 -23.18
CA ILE A 12 17.38 9.11 -23.83
C ILE A 12 18.55 9.74 -24.60
N GLU A 13 18.33 10.83 -25.33
CA GLU A 13 19.40 11.57 -26.02
C GLU A 13 20.50 12.04 -25.05
N MET A 14 20.11 12.49 -23.85
CA MET A 14 21.06 12.95 -22.83
C MET A 14 21.82 11.83 -22.13
N ILE A 15 21.30 10.59 -22.14
CA ILE A 15 21.85 9.46 -21.37
C ILE A 15 22.29 8.27 -22.24
N GLN A 16 22.53 8.48 -23.54
CA GLN A 16 22.91 7.40 -24.47
C GLN A 16 24.11 6.57 -23.98
N ASP A 17 25.10 7.22 -23.36
CA ASP A 17 26.30 6.59 -22.81
C ASP A 17 26.05 5.82 -21.49
N LYS A 18 24.82 5.85 -20.97
CA LYS A 18 24.41 5.28 -19.68
C LYS A 18 23.21 4.35 -19.81
N LEU A 19 23.03 3.74 -20.99
CA LEU A 19 22.06 2.67 -21.22
C LEU A 19 22.66 1.28 -20.88
N PRO A 20 21.84 0.27 -20.53
CA PRO A 20 20.37 0.26 -20.49
C PRO A 20 19.81 1.07 -19.31
N ALA A 21 18.56 1.50 -19.42
CA ALA A 21 17.88 2.32 -18.42
C ALA A 21 16.53 1.73 -17.98
N LEU A 22 16.26 1.82 -16.68
CA LEU A 22 14.93 1.54 -16.11
C LEU A 22 14.21 2.85 -15.82
N PHE A 23 13.07 3.05 -16.46
CA PHE A 23 12.18 4.19 -16.22
C PHE A 23 11.11 3.78 -15.20
N PHE A 24 11.23 4.28 -13.98
CA PHE A 24 10.24 4.07 -12.93
C PHE A 24 9.06 5.04 -13.08
N VAL A 25 7.89 4.47 -13.31
CA VAL A 25 6.63 5.19 -13.55
C VAL A 25 5.53 4.57 -12.68
N PHE A 26 4.86 5.39 -11.85
CA PHE A 26 3.89 4.90 -10.85
C PHE A 26 2.45 4.73 -11.40
N SER A 27 2.31 4.49 -12.70
CA SER A 27 1.02 4.23 -13.36
C SER A 27 1.20 3.25 -14.51
N ARG A 28 0.40 2.19 -14.54
CA ARG A 28 0.43 1.12 -15.56
C ARG A 28 0.13 1.67 -16.96
N GLY A 29 -0.97 2.42 -17.10
CA GLY A 29 -1.30 3.04 -18.38
C GLY A 29 -0.21 4.02 -18.85
N ARG A 30 0.43 4.74 -17.92
CA ARG A 30 1.52 5.66 -18.26
C ARG A 30 2.79 4.94 -18.68
N THR A 31 3.12 3.77 -18.11
CA THR A 31 4.25 2.95 -18.60
C THR A 31 4.06 2.56 -20.07
N GLU A 32 2.84 2.17 -20.46
CA GLU A 32 2.54 1.80 -21.85
C GLU A 32 2.63 2.99 -22.80
N ILE A 33 2.10 4.15 -22.39
CA ILE A 33 2.12 5.38 -23.20
C ILE A 33 3.55 5.84 -23.44
N LEU A 34 4.37 5.97 -22.39
CA LEU A 34 5.75 6.45 -22.53
C LEU A 34 6.62 5.51 -23.37
N ALA A 35 6.41 4.20 -23.26
CA ALA A 35 7.08 3.21 -24.10
C ALA A 35 6.69 3.35 -25.58
N GLN A 36 5.40 3.59 -25.85
CA GLN A 36 4.90 3.82 -27.21
C GLN A 36 5.39 5.12 -27.83
N GLU A 37 5.49 6.19 -27.04
CA GLU A 37 6.06 7.46 -27.47
C GLU A 37 7.54 7.28 -27.83
N LEU A 38 8.32 6.63 -26.97
CA LEU A 38 9.73 6.37 -27.25
C LEU A 38 9.93 5.51 -28.51
N GLY A 39 9.12 4.45 -28.68
CA GLY A 39 9.22 3.56 -29.83
C GLY A 39 8.79 4.17 -31.18
N GLN A 40 8.25 5.40 -31.19
CA GLN A 40 8.03 6.14 -32.44
C GLN A 40 9.31 6.78 -32.98
N GLU A 41 10.27 7.05 -32.09
CA GLU A 41 11.49 7.80 -32.42
C GLU A 41 12.77 6.94 -32.31
N TRP A 42 12.74 5.88 -31.49
CA TRP A 42 13.91 5.07 -31.17
C TRP A 42 13.76 3.61 -31.59
N ASP A 43 14.87 3.06 -32.07
CA ASP A 43 15.07 1.65 -32.35
C ASP A 43 16.50 1.28 -31.95
N PHE A 44 16.64 0.49 -30.88
CA PHE A 44 17.93 0.19 -30.28
C PHE A 44 18.57 -1.08 -30.83
N LEU A 45 17.86 -1.85 -31.65
CA LEU A 45 18.30 -3.18 -32.06
C LEU A 45 18.79 -3.21 -33.50
N ASN A 46 19.87 -3.94 -33.72
CA ASN A 46 20.33 -4.29 -35.05
C ASN A 46 19.52 -5.48 -35.62
N LEU A 47 19.75 -5.82 -36.90
CA LEU A 47 18.98 -6.86 -37.59
C LEU A 47 19.15 -8.26 -36.98
N GLU A 48 20.31 -8.58 -36.42
CA GLU A 48 20.58 -9.88 -35.78
C GLU A 48 19.86 -9.98 -34.42
N GLU A 49 19.94 -8.93 -33.61
CA GLU A 49 19.22 -8.83 -32.34
C GLU A 49 17.71 -8.94 -32.56
N LYS A 50 17.17 -8.28 -33.58
CA LYS A 50 15.75 -8.38 -33.96
C LYS A 50 15.33 -9.81 -34.30
N ARG A 51 16.19 -10.57 -34.99
CA ARG A 51 15.92 -11.98 -35.31
C ARG A 51 15.88 -12.84 -34.06
N GLU A 52 16.77 -12.59 -33.10
CA GLU A 52 16.78 -13.32 -31.83
C GLU A 52 15.56 -12.97 -30.97
N VAL A 53 15.18 -11.70 -30.90
CA VAL A 53 13.94 -11.26 -30.23
C VAL A 53 12.72 -11.98 -30.83
N GLU A 54 12.59 -11.97 -32.16
CA GLU A 54 11.49 -12.61 -32.86
C GLU A 54 11.45 -14.12 -32.59
N LYS A 55 12.60 -14.79 -32.57
CA LYS A 55 12.71 -16.21 -32.24
C LYS A 55 12.22 -16.52 -30.81
N GLN A 56 12.60 -15.71 -29.82
CA GLN A 56 12.13 -15.90 -28.43
C GLN A 56 10.64 -15.60 -28.30
N ILE A 57 10.13 -14.61 -29.02
CA ILE A 57 8.69 -14.31 -29.06
C ILE A 57 7.92 -15.50 -29.64
N LEU A 58 8.33 -16.04 -30.79
CA LEU A 58 7.67 -17.18 -31.41
C LEU A 58 7.70 -18.43 -30.52
N ALA A 59 8.81 -18.64 -29.79
CA ALA A 59 8.91 -19.73 -28.83
C ALA A 59 7.91 -19.56 -27.67
N ALA A 60 7.81 -18.34 -27.11
CA ALA A 60 6.86 -18.05 -26.03
C ALA A 60 5.39 -18.17 -26.50
N GLU A 61 5.08 -17.70 -27.70
CA GLU A 61 3.74 -17.84 -28.31
C GLU A 61 3.34 -19.29 -28.56
N ALA A 62 4.31 -20.14 -28.93
CA ALA A 62 4.09 -21.57 -29.09
C ALA A 62 3.92 -22.30 -27.74
N GLU A 63 4.65 -21.87 -26.70
CA GLU A 63 4.56 -22.44 -25.35
C GLU A 63 3.25 -22.06 -24.64
N TYR A 64 2.76 -20.83 -24.83
CA TYR A 64 1.53 -20.33 -24.22
C TYR A 64 0.52 -19.83 -25.27
N PRO A 65 -0.15 -20.74 -25.99
CA PRO A 65 -1.21 -20.37 -26.93
C PRO A 65 -2.31 -19.53 -26.26
N GLY A 66 -2.89 -18.57 -26.99
CA GLY A 66 -3.97 -17.69 -26.50
C GLY A 66 -3.51 -16.49 -25.67
N THR A 67 -2.42 -16.63 -24.90
CA THR A 67 -1.86 -15.57 -24.02
C THR A 67 -1.46 -14.30 -24.79
N PHE A 68 -0.98 -14.47 -26.02
CA PHE A 68 -0.40 -13.42 -26.86
C PHE A 68 -1.38 -12.91 -27.94
N GLY A 69 -2.69 -12.91 -27.66
CA GLY A 69 -3.72 -12.45 -28.62
C GLY A 69 -4.15 -10.98 -28.46
N SER A 70 -3.88 -10.37 -27.31
CA SER A 70 -4.53 -9.10 -26.94
C SER A 70 -4.07 -7.90 -27.79
N PRO A 71 -4.89 -6.84 -27.93
CA PRO A 71 -4.48 -5.59 -28.56
C PRO A 71 -3.26 -4.93 -27.88
N SER A 72 -3.12 -5.05 -26.55
CA SER A 72 -1.95 -4.56 -25.82
C SER A 72 -0.69 -5.35 -26.20
N TRP A 73 -0.80 -6.67 -26.35
CA TRP A 73 0.33 -7.50 -26.80
C TRP A 73 0.88 -7.06 -28.16
N ARG A 74 0.02 -6.78 -29.16
CA ARG A 74 0.49 -6.33 -30.48
C ARG A 74 1.34 -5.06 -30.40
N LYS A 75 1.01 -4.14 -29.49
CA LYS A 75 1.79 -2.94 -29.23
C LYS A 75 3.12 -3.28 -28.57
N LEU A 76 3.11 -4.13 -27.54
CA LEU A 76 4.33 -4.57 -26.86
C LEU A 76 5.27 -5.33 -27.79
N ARG A 77 4.77 -6.27 -28.61
CA ARG A 77 5.57 -7.03 -29.58
C ARG A 77 6.42 -6.11 -30.47
N ARG A 78 5.81 -5.05 -31.01
CA ARG A 78 6.51 -4.05 -31.82
C ARG A 78 7.66 -3.39 -31.04
N LEU A 79 7.39 -2.99 -29.79
CA LEU A 79 8.39 -2.35 -28.93
C LEU A 79 9.54 -3.30 -28.58
N LEU A 80 9.24 -4.58 -28.32
CA LEU A 80 10.27 -5.60 -28.03
C LEU A 80 11.25 -5.72 -29.20
N SER A 81 10.75 -5.71 -30.45
CA SER A 81 11.58 -5.69 -31.65
C SER A 81 12.41 -4.41 -31.83
N GLN A 82 12.18 -3.38 -31.02
CA GLN A 82 12.97 -2.13 -30.98
C GLN A 82 13.87 -2.07 -29.74
N GLY A 83 13.89 -3.11 -28.89
CA GLY A 83 14.65 -3.13 -27.64
C GLY A 83 14.00 -2.29 -26.53
N ILE A 84 12.70 -2.02 -26.64
CA ILE A 84 11.91 -1.23 -25.69
C ILE A 84 10.86 -2.14 -25.05
N ALA A 85 10.68 -2.04 -23.74
CA ALA A 85 9.65 -2.80 -23.04
C ALA A 85 8.93 -1.94 -22.00
N TYR A 86 7.77 -2.44 -21.56
CA TYR A 86 7.15 -2.00 -20.32
C TYR A 86 6.83 -3.20 -19.42
N HIS A 87 6.84 -2.99 -18.11
CA HIS A 87 6.61 -4.05 -17.12
C HIS A 87 5.77 -3.56 -15.94
N HIS A 88 4.60 -4.18 -15.75
CA HIS A 88 3.69 -3.91 -14.64
C HIS A 88 2.79 -5.11 -14.34
N ALA A 89 2.11 -5.07 -13.19
CA ALA A 89 1.23 -6.15 -12.72
C ALA A 89 0.03 -6.45 -13.65
N GLY A 90 -0.38 -5.50 -14.50
CA GLY A 90 -1.44 -5.70 -15.49
C GLY A 90 -1.07 -6.57 -16.70
N LEU A 91 0.19 -6.94 -16.85
CA LEU A 91 0.62 -7.93 -17.86
C LEU A 91 0.37 -9.36 -17.37
N LEU A 92 -0.03 -10.25 -18.30
CA LEU A 92 -0.09 -11.69 -18.02
C LEU A 92 1.31 -12.21 -17.64
N PRO A 93 1.41 -13.21 -16.74
CA PRO A 93 2.70 -13.72 -16.30
C PRO A 93 3.63 -14.19 -17.42
N PRO A 94 3.20 -14.94 -18.47
CA PRO A 94 4.10 -15.34 -19.55
C PRO A 94 4.63 -14.14 -20.34
N VAL A 95 3.83 -13.08 -20.50
CA VAL A 95 4.28 -11.83 -21.11
C VAL A 95 5.36 -11.16 -20.27
N LYS A 96 5.18 -11.13 -18.93
CA LYS A 96 6.23 -10.64 -18.01
C LYS A 96 7.49 -11.48 -18.15
N TYR A 97 7.40 -12.81 -18.10
CA TYR A 97 8.57 -13.68 -18.23
C TYR A 97 9.30 -13.52 -19.56
N LEU A 98 8.58 -13.28 -20.66
CA LEU A 98 9.21 -12.98 -21.94
C LEU A 98 10.01 -11.67 -21.89
N VAL A 99 9.44 -10.59 -21.34
CA VAL A 99 10.17 -9.31 -21.14
C VAL A 99 11.42 -9.53 -20.28
N GLU A 100 11.28 -10.30 -19.20
CA GLU A 100 12.35 -10.64 -18.26
C GLU A 100 13.45 -11.47 -18.94
N SER A 101 13.07 -12.47 -19.75
CA SER A 101 13.99 -13.27 -20.56
C SER A 101 14.76 -12.40 -21.54
N LEU A 102 14.06 -11.59 -22.35
CA LEU A 102 14.69 -10.71 -23.34
C LEU A 102 15.67 -9.72 -22.69
N TYR A 103 15.31 -9.18 -21.52
CA TYR A 103 16.22 -8.32 -20.76
C TYR A 103 17.48 -9.07 -20.30
N SER A 104 17.33 -10.28 -19.76
CA SER A 104 18.47 -11.10 -19.31
C SER A 104 19.44 -11.46 -20.46
N HIS A 105 18.91 -11.61 -21.67
CA HIS A 105 19.67 -11.82 -22.91
C HIS A 105 20.22 -10.52 -23.50
N ARG A 106 20.06 -9.37 -22.81
CA ARG A 106 20.52 -8.04 -23.22
C ARG A 106 19.90 -7.53 -24.52
N LEU A 107 18.69 -7.99 -24.85
CA LEU A 107 17.94 -7.56 -26.03
C LEU A 107 16.99 -6.39 -25.72
N ILE A 108 17.00 -5.88 -24.49
CA ILE A 108 16.18 -4.76 -24.05
C ILE A 108 17.07 -3.67 -23.46
N TRP A 109 16.98 -2.48 -24.05
CA TRP A 109 17.76 -1.31 -23.69
C TRP A 109 17.00 -0.37 -22.74
N VAL A 110 15.68 -0.27 -22.90
CA VAL A 110 14.84 0.61 -22.09
C VAL A 110 13.61 -0.14 -21.59
N VAL A 111 13.37 -0.09 -20.27
CA VAL A 111 12.17 -0.67 -19.65
C VAL A 111 11.41 0.41 -18.90
N PHE A 112 10.15 0.62 -19.24
CA PHE A 112 9.21 1.43 -18.44
C PHE A 112 8.50 0.54 -17.43
N CYS A 113 8.80 0.68 -16.15
CA CYS A 113 8.31 -0.24 -15.12
C CYS A 113 7.68 0.44 -13.91
N THR A 114 6.70 -0.24 -13.30
CA THR A 114 6.19 0.12 -11.98
C THR A 114 7.12 -0.37 -10.86
N GLU A 115 6.94 0.15 -9.64
CA GLU A 115 7.73 -0.18 -8.44
C GLU A 115 7.94 -1.69 -8.20
N THR A 116 6.94 -2.53 -8.50
CA THR A 116 6.99 -3.98 -8.30
C THR A 116 8.16 -4.65 -9.03
N PHE A 117 8.62 -4.08 -10.15
CA PHE A 117 9.77 -4.60 -10.90
C PHE A 117 11.06 -4.53 -10.08
N ALA A 118 11.27 -3.44 -9.33
CA ALA A 118 12.44 -3.28 -8.47
C ALA A 118 12.40 -4.18 -7.22
N ALA A 119 11.25 -4.72 -6.84
CA ALA A 119 11.13 -5.64 -5.71
C ALA A 119 11.30 -7.11 -6.12
N GLY A 120 10.76 -7.50 -7.28
CA GLY A 120 10.58 -8.90 -7.66
C GLY A 120 11.70 -9.54 -8.45
N VAL A 121 12.57 -8.77 -9.13
CA VAL A 121 13.50 -9.35 -10.10
C VAL A 121 14.92 -8.78 -10.02
N ASN A 122 15.93 -9.59 -10.36
CA ASN A 122 17.33 -9.21 -10.35
C ASN A 122 17.77 -8.58 -11.69
N PHE A 123 17.25 -7.38 -11.99
CA PHE A 123 17.62 -6.63 -13.19
C PHE A 123 18.40 -5.36 -12.85
N PRO A 124 19.74 -5.42 -12.86
CA PRO A 124 20.56 -4.22 -12.81
C PRO A 124 20.59 -3.56 -14.20
N ALA A 125 20.60 -2.24 -14.21
CA ALA A 125 20.73 -1.40 -15.40
C ALA A 125 21.89 -0.40 -15.20
N ALA A 126 22.36 0.24 -16.25
CA ALA A 126 23.37 1.30 -16.08
C ALA A 126 22.75 2.53 -15.40
N SER A 127 21.49 2.85 -15.76
CA SER A 127 20.75 3.98 -15.21
C SER A 127 19.37 3.61 -14.66
N ALA A 128 18.94 4.34 -13.63
CA ALA A 128 17.56 4.44 -13.18
C ALA A 128 17.04 5.85 -13.48
N VAL A 129 15.85 5.95 -14.07
CA VAL A 129 15.19 7.21 -14.40
C VAL A 129 13.84 7.24 -13.70
N PHE A 130 13.55 8.31 -12.96
CA PHE A 130 12.27 8.51 -12.29
C PHE A 130 11.44 9.51 -13.10
N ASP A 131 10.33 9.05 -13.68
CA ASP A 131 9.35 9.91 -14.39
C ASP A 131 8.65 10.88 -13.43
N SER A 132 8.51 10.47 -12.17
CA SER A 132 7.98 11.25 -11.05
C SER A 132 8.57 10.67 -9.76
N THR A 133 8.64 11.47 -8.69
CA THR A 133 8.91 11.02 -7.31
C THR A 133 7.66 11.11 -6.43
N ARG A 134 6.50 11.37 -7.03
CA ARG A 134 5.19 11.33 -6.37
C ARG A 134 4.40 10.12 -6.82
N LYS A 135 3.79 9.42 -5.86
CA LYS A 135 2.90 8.29 -6.10
C LYS A 135 1.62 8.38 -5.29
N TRP A 136 0.58 7.75 -5.80
CA TRP A 136 -0.69 7.56 -5.10
C TRP A 136 -0.54 6.40 -4.11
N ASP A 137 -0.87 6.62 -2.85
CA ASP A 137 -0.79 5.59 -1.80
C ASP A 137 -2.12 4.90 -1.47
N GLY A 138 -3.17 5.23 -2.23
CA GLY A 138 -4.55 4.81 -1.96
C GLY A 138 -5.45 5.97 -1.56
N HIS A 139 -4.89 7.00 -0.92
CA HIS A 139 -5.64 8.14 -0.37
C HIS A 139 -5.18 9.49 -0.89
N ASP A 140 -3.86 9.71 -1.01
CA ASP A 140 -3.30 10.98 -1.47
C ASP A 140 -2.04 10.75 -2.32
N PHE A 141 -1.64 11.77 -3.07
CA PHE A 141 -0.35 11.81 -3.74
C PHE A 141 0.74 12.25 -2.77
N ARG A 142 1.65 11.33 -2.43
CA ARG A 142 2.80 11.61 -1.57
C ARG A 142 4.12 11.46 -2.31
N ILE A 143 5.16 12.08 -1.77
CA ILE A 143 6.54 11.82 -2.19
C ILE A 143 6.92 10.38 -1.81
N LEU A 144 7.80 9.77 -2.61
CA LEU A 144 8.42 8.50 -2.28
C LEU A 144 9.11 8.56 -0.91
N GLN A 145 9.08 7.43 -0.22
CA GLN A 145 9.90 7.21 0.97
C GLN A 145 11.35 6.97 0.57
N ASN A 146 12.30 7.24 1.48
CA ASN A 146 13.71 6.98 1.23
C ASN A 146 13.94 5.52 0.86
N ARG A 147 13.29 4.58 1.56
CA ARG A 147 13.38 3.16 1.23
C ARG A 147 12.93 2.84 -0.20
N GLU A 148 11.81 3.41 -0.62
CA GLU A 148 11.22 3.17 -1.95
C GLU A 148 12.16 3.71 -3.03
N PHE A 149 12.67 4.93 -2.85
CA PHE A 149 13.63 5.53 -3.76
C PHE A 149 14.91 4.71 -3.87
N PHE A 150 15.56 4.38 -2.75
CA PHE A 150 16.84 3.64 -2.79
C PHE A 150 16.69 2.19 -3.28
N GLN A 151 15.52 1.57 -3.09
CA GLN A 151 15.23 0.27 -3.69
C GLN A 151 15.22 0.32 -5.22
N MET A 152 14.66 1.39 -5.79
CA MET A 152 14.60 1.60 -7.24
C MET A 152 15.94 2.12 -7.79
N ALA A 153 16.50 3.16 -7.19
CA ALA A 153 17.78 3.76 -7.60
C ALA A 153 18.93 2.77 -7.46
N GLY A 154 18.89 1.87 -6.49
CA GLY A 154 19.87 0.80 -6.30
C GLY A 154 19.89 -0.26 -7.42
N ARG A 155 18.97 -0.20 -8.39
CA ARG A 155 19.04 -0.99 -9.62
C ARG A 155 19.99 -0.40 -10.66
N ALA A 156 20.41 0.86 -10.50
CA ALA A 156 21.44 1.46 -11.33
C ALA A 156 22.85 0.98 -10.92
N GLY A 157 23.70 0.74 -11.91
CA GLY A 157 25.05 0.20 -11.75
C GLY A 157 25.08 -1.33 -11.79
N ARG A 158 25.52 -1.89 -12.92
CA ARG A 158 25.72 -3.34 -13.10
C ARG A 158 27.10 -3.74 -12.59
N ARG A 159 27.13 -4.64 -11.61
CA ARG A 159 28.37 -5.20 -11.07
C ARG A 159 29.22 -5.81 -12.19
N GLY A 160 30.46 -5.36 -12.30
CA GLY A 160 31.42 -5.84 -13.31
C GLY A 160 31.32 -5.17 -14.67
N PHE A 161 30.32 -4.30 -14.91
CA PHE A 161 30.18 -3.56 -16.17
C PHE A 161 30.27 -2.04 -15.97
N ASP A 162 29.60 -1.51 -14.96
CA ASP A 162 29.54 -0.07 -14.70
C ASP A 162 30.40 0.29 -13.49
N GLN A 163 31.22 1.34 -13.60
CA GLN A 163 31.97 1.88 -12.45
C GLN A 163 31.07 2.65 -11.48
N ILE A 164 30.03 3.30 -12.02
CA ILE A 164 29.10 4.16 -11.29
C ILE A 164 27.69 3.87 -11.82
N GLY A 165 26.71 3.75 -10.93
CA GLY A 165 25.29 3.73 -11.30
C GLY A 165 24.72 5.14 -11.34
N HIS A 166 23.95 5.46 -12.39
CA HIS A 166 23.36 6.78 -12.56
C HIS A 166 21.87 6.80 -12.20
N SER A 167 21.43 7.81 -11.47
CA SER A 167 20.02 8.02 -11.13
C SER A 167 19.57 9.40 -11.59
N PHE A 168 18.54 9.44 -12.44
CA PHE A 168 17.98 10.67 -13.01
C PHE A 168 16.55 10.88 -12.50
N ILE A 169 16.20 12.10 -12.12
CA ILE A 169 14.84 12.44 -11.70
C ILE A 169 14.30 13.51 -12.64
N ARG A 170 13.18 13.23 -13.30
CA ARG A 170 12.47 14.26 -14.06
C ARG A 170 11.74 15.18 -13.08
N ILE A 171 11.99 16.49 -13.21
CA ILE A 171 11.38 17.51 -12.35
C ILE A 171 10.20 18.14 -13.08
N ASP A 172 9.00 18.00 -12.52
CA ASP A 172 7.82 18.73 -12.98
C ASP A 172 7.75 20.09 -12.28
N SER A 173 7.77 21.19 -13.06
CA SER A 173 7.72 22.54 -12.50
C SER A 173 6.41 22.85 -11.77
N ARG A 174 5.34 22.10 -12.04
CA ARG A 174 4.06 22.21 -11.32
C ARG A 174 4.15 21.67 -9.89
N PHE A 175 5.12 20.80 -9.62
CA PHE A 175 5.30 20.11 -8.34
C PHE A 175 6.76 20.16 -7.86
N PRO A 176 7.30 21.36 -7.57
CA PRO A 176 8.70 21.53 -7.20
C PRO A 176 9.11 20.75 -5.93
N GLU A 177 8.16 20.39 -5.07
CA GLU A 177 8.38 19.50 -3.92
C GLU A 177 8.85 18.08 -4.29
N GLN A 178 8.64 17.65 -5.54
CA GLN A 178 9.15 16.37 -6.06
C GLN A 178 10.67 16.27 -6.05
N THR A 179 11.37 17.39 -5.98
CA THR A 179 12.83 17.44 -5.94
C THR A 179 13.43 16.92 -4.63
N GLY A 180 12.59 16.48 -3.69
CA GLY A 180 12.97 15.95 -2.37
C GLY A 180 14.30 15.20 -2.39
N PHE A 181 15.31 15.76 -1.73
CA PHE A 181 16.61 15.12 -1.60
C PHE A 181 16.46 13.88 -0.71
N PHE A 182 16.57 12.71 -1.33
CA PHE A 182 16.59 11.43 -0.61
C PHE A 182 17.92 11.28 0.13
N ASP A 183 17.85 10.82 1.37
CA ASP A 183 19.01 10.66 2.26
C ASP A 183 19.08 9.22 2.76
N ASP A 184 20.17 8.52 2.41
CA ASP A 184 20.40 7.12 2.74
C ASP A 184 20.54 6.89 4.25
N LYS A 185 20.88 7.94 5.01
CA LYS A 185 20.96 7.91 6.48
C LYS A 185 19.59 8.01 7.14
N ASN A 186 18.57 8.45 6.41
CA ASN A 186 17.22 8.71 6.92
C ASN A 186 16.18 7.72 6.37
N VAL A 187 16.58 6.46 6.14
CA VAL A 187 15.63 5.40 5.75
C VAL A 187 14.63 5.12 6.87
N GLU A 188 13.35 4.99 6.50
CA GLU A 188 12.26 4.75 7.44
C GLU A 188 12.46 3.43 8.20
N PRO A 189 12.14 3.36 9.50
CA PRO A 189 12.27 2.12 10.27
C PRO A 189 11.28 1.04 9.82
N VAL A 190 11.67 -0.23 9.95
CA VAL A 190 10.73 -1.35 9.76
C VAL A 190 9.69 -1.32 10.88
N THR A 191 8.42 -1.53 10.57
CA THR A 191 7.32 -1.53 11.54
C THR A 191 6.64 -2.89 11.62
N GLY A 192 6.23 -3.31 12.81
CA GLY A 192 5.44 -4.53 13.00
C GLY A 192 4.06 -4.43 12.35
N ARG A 193 3.69 -5.44 11.56
CA ARG A 193 2.47 -5.49 10.74
C ARG A 193 1.52 -6.64 11.12
N LEU A 194 1.66 -7.22 12.32
CA LEU A 194 0.74 -8.27 12.78
C LEU A 194 -0.70 -7.74 12.79
N VAL A 195 -1.56 -8.39 12.00
CA VAL A 195 -3.00 -8.16 11.92
C VAL A 195 -3.67 -9.37 12.57
N ILE A 196 -4.66 -9.12 13.42
CA ILE A 196 -5.49 -10.17 13.99
C ILE A 196 -6.69 -10.41 13.07
N SER A 197 -6.64 -11.54 12.37
CA SER A 197 -7.73 -12.05 11.51
C SER A 197 -8.57 -13.09 12.26
N PRO A 198 -9.80 -13.40 11.78
CA PRO A 198 -10.57 -14.55 12.26
C PRO A 198 -9.74 -15.84 12.28
N ASN A 199 -9.01 -16.16 11.21
CA ASN A 199 -8.16 -17.35 11.17
C ASN A 199 -7.06 -17.32 12.24
N THR A 200 -6.44 -16.16 12.47
CA THR A 200 -5.44 -15.99 13.54
C THR A 200 -6.04 -16.38 14.90
N VAL A 201 -7.25 -15.92 15.21
CA VAL A 201 -7.93 -16.22 16.48
C VAL A 201 -8.27 -17.71 16.57
N LEU A 202 -8.90 -18.27 15.54
CA LEU A 202 -9.27 -19.68 15.49
C LEU A 202 -8.03 -20.58 15.62
N SER A 203 -6.96 -20.30 14.89
CA SER A 203 -5.69 -21.05 14.99
C SER A 203 -5.08 -21.00 16.38
N LEU A 204 -5.07 -19.82 17.02
CA LEU A 204 -4.58 -19.65 18.37
C LEU A 204 -5.44 -20.44 19.38
N LEU A 205 -6.77 -20.34 19.30
CA LEU A 205 -7.68 -21.10 20.17
C LEU A 205 -7.53 -22.61 20.00
N ARG A 206 -7.33 -23.08 18.76
CA ARG A 206 -7.24 -24.51 18.43
C ARG A 206 -5.96 -25.14 18.93
N TYR A 207 -4.82 -24.47 18.74
CA TYR A 207 -3.50 -25.10 18.88
C TYR A 207 -2.68 -24.57 20.06
N LYS A 208 -3.13 -23.52 20.76
CA LYS A 208 -2.36 -22.88 21.84
C LYS A 208 -3.15 -22.82 23.15
N THR A 209 -2.41 -22.89 24.25
CA THR A 209 -2.92 -22.61 25.61
C THR A 209 -3.05 -21.09 25.83
N ASP A 210 -3.86 -20.66 26.80
CA ASP A 210 -4.08 -19.22 27.04
C ASP A 210 -2.77 -18.49 27.37
N ALA A 211 -1.87 -19.15 28.11
CA ALA A 211 -0.53 -18.64 28.41
C ALA A 211 0.34 -18.47 27.16
N GLU A 212 0.26 -19.39 26.20
CA GLU A 212 0.99 -19.27 24.93
C GLU A 212 0.41 -18.15 24.05
N ILE A 213 -0.92 -17.98 24.04
CA ILE A 213 -1.61 -16.91 23.33
C ILE A 213 -1.19 -15.55 23.89
N GLU A 214 -1.23 -15.38 25.21
CA GLU A 214 -0.78 -14.15 25.88
C GLU A 214 0.68 -13.85 25.55
N ARG A 215 1.56 -14.86 25.59
CA ARG A 215 2.98 -14.71 25.22
C ARG A 215 3.15 -14.30 23.76
N PHE A 216 2.38 -14.88 22.83
CA PHE A 216 2.45 -14.53 21.41
C PHE A 216 2.00 -13.08 21.16
N LEU A 217 0.87 -12.67 21.75
CA LEU A 217 0.29 -11.34 21.56
C LEU A 217 1.11 -10.25 22.27
N SER A 218 1.76 -10.55 23.39
CA SER A 218 2.66 -9.61 24.09
C SER A 218 4.07 -9.57 23.50
N GLY A 219 4.57 -10.69 22.96
CA GLY A 219 5.94 -10.86 22.48
C GLY A 219 6.19 -10.49 21.02
N ASN A 220 5.19 -9.97 20.29
CA ASN A 220 5.35 -9.65 18.87
C ASN A 220 6.08 -8.32 18.63
N PHE A 221 6.59 -8.13 17.41
CA PHE A 221 7.39 -6.95 17.04
C PHE A 221 6.62 -5.62 17.14
N ARG A 222 5.30 -5.60 16.86
CA ARG A 222 4.45 -4.41 16.98
C ARG A 222 4.32 -3.98 18.45
N THR A 223 4.12 -4.94 19.36
CA THR A 223 4.08 -4.70 20.81
C THR A 223 5.44 -4.22 21.31
N TYR A 224 6.53 -4.91 20.94
CA TYR A 224 7.90 -4.50 21.30
C TYR A 224 8.19 -3.05 20.91
N GLN A 225 7.87 -2.65 19.68
CA GLN A 225 8.09 -1.28 19.20
C GLN A 225 7.24 -0.25 19.96
N THR A 226 6.01 -0.60 20.32
CA THR A 226 5.11 0.29 21.06
C THR A 226 5.61 0.52 22.48
N VAL A 227 6.02 -0.55 23.17
CA VAL A 227 6.63 -0.48 24.52
C VAL A 227 7.94 0.29 24.49
N LYS A 228 8.78 0.06 23.48
CA LYS A 228 10.03 0.83 23.29
C LYS A 228 9.76 2.32 23.16
N ARG A 229 8.82 2.74 22.30
CA ARG A 229 8.45 4.15 22.13
C ARG A 229 7.87 4.76 23.40
N GLN A 230 7.07 4.01 24.15
CA GLN A 230 6.54 4.46 25.44
C GLN A 230 7.68 4.74 26.43
N ARG A 231 8.62 3.80 26.56
CA ARG A 231 9.81 3.97 27.42
C ARG A 231 10.67 5.16 27.00
N GLU A 232 11.01 5.27 25.72
CA GLU A 232 11.81 6.40 25.20
C GLU A 232 11.12 7.74 25.46
N SER A 233 9.78 7.79 25.28
CA SER A 233 9.00 9.00 25.58
C SER A 233 9.02 9.32 27.07
N ALA A 234 8.93 8.32 27.96
CA ALA A 234 9.02 8.51 29.41
C ALA A 234 10.38 9.09 29.83
N GLU A 235 11.48 8.55 29.30
CA GLU A 235 12.84 9.03 29.56
C GLU A 235 13.00 10.50 29.09
N LYS A 236 12.44 10.85 27.92
CA LYS A 236 12.43 12.24 27.43
C LYS A 236 11.56 13.16 28.28
N ILE A 237 10.39 12.71 28.75
CA ILE A 237 9.53 13.47 29.67
C ILE A 237 10.28 13.78 30.95
N GLU A 238 10.98 12.81 31.54
CA GLU A 238 11.78 13.02 32.75
C GLU A 238 12.89 14.05 32.50
N HIS A 239 13.63 13.90 31.41
CA HIS A 239 14.70 14.83 31.02
C HIS A 239 14.19 16.27 30.85
N TYR A 240 13.16 16.47 30.02
CA TYR A 240 12.62 17.81 29.79
C TYR A 240 11.89 18.39 31.01
N SER A 241 11.31 17.55 31.87
CA SER A 241 10.74 18.01 33.15
C SER A 241 11.81 18.56 34.08
N LYS A 242 12.94 17.86 34.21
CA LYS A 242 14.11 18.34 34.98
C LYS A 242 14.67 19.64 34.38
N LEU A 243 14.81 19.72 33.05
CA LEU A 243 15.29 20.91 32.36
C LEU A 243 14.35 22.11 32.56
N VAL A 244 13.04 21.91 32.41
CA VAL A 244 12.03 22.95 32.65
C VAL A 244 12.09 23.44 34.09
N SER A 245 12.22 22.53 35.07
CA SER A 245 12.36 22.89 36.48
C SER A 245 13.63 23.71 36.75
N ALA A 246 14.79 23.27 36.26
CA ALA A 246 16.08 23.95 36.41
C ALA A 246 16.10 25.34 35.75
N ILE A 247 15.53 25.47 34.54
CA ILE A 247 15.44 26.77 33.89
C ILE A 247 14.45 27.67 34.65
N THR A 248 13.31 27.15 35.08
CA THR A 248 12.30 27.92 35.82
C THR A 248 12.87 28.44 37.15
N SER A 249 13.65 27.64 37.88
CA SER A 249 14.27 28.07 39.13
C SER A 249 15.38 29.12 38.94
N SER A 250 16.03 29.15 37.78
CA SER A 250 17.01 30.18 37.42
C SER A 250 16.40 31.54 37.07
N LEU A 251 15.09 31.57 36.77
CA LEU A 251 14.38 32.79 36.39
C LEU A 251 13.89 33.54 37.64
N CYS A 252 13.77 34.87 37.52
CA CYS A 252 13.31 35.69 38.63
C CYS A 252 11.80 35.54 38.88
N ARG A 253 11.34 35.84 40.10
CA ARG A 253 9.92 35.74 40.51
C ARG A 253 8.94 36.57 39.66
N GLU A 254 9.43 37.63 39.00
CA GLU A 254 8.63 38.49 38.12
C GLU A 254 8.48 37.89 36.70
N GLN A 255 9.13 36.76 36.41
CA GLN A 255 8.93 36.04 35.16
C GLN A 255 7.46 35.60 35.06
N GLN A 256 6.84 35.81 33.89
CA GLN A 256 5.38 35.70 33.64
C GLN A 256 4.52 36.90 34.10
N THR A 257 5.10 37.94 34.69
CA THR A 257 4.39 39.21 34.96
C THR A 257 4.78 40.31 33.97
N LEU A 258 3.91 41.30 33.79
CA LEU A 258 4.22 42.48 32.96
C LEU A 258 5.24 43.44 33.62
N ARG A 259 5.72 43.11 34.82
CA ARG A 259 6.88 43.77 35.45
C ARG A 259 8.20 43.24 34.88
N CYS A 260 8.24 42.03 34.32
CA CYS A 260 9.41 41.52 33.60
C CYS A 260 9.60 42.27 32.27
N PRO A 261 10.76 42.90 32.00
CA PRO A 261 11.00 43.62 30.75
C PRO A 261 10.86 42.76 29.48
N VAL A 262 11.21 41.46 29.55
CA VAL A 262 11.11 40.53 28.42
C VAL A 262 9.64 40.25 28.06
N GLU A 263 8.82 39.89 29.05
CA GLU A 263 7.38 39.64 28.85
C GLU A 263 6.64 40.92 28.44
N ARG A 264 7.03 42.07 29.02
CA ARG A 264 6.50 43.38 28.65
C ARG A 264 6.82 43.74 27.19
N ALA A 265 8.03 43.44 26.71
CA ALA A 265 8.40 43.62 25.31
C ALA A 265 7.59 42.71 24.38
N LYS A 266 7.34 41.46 24.76
CA LYS A 266 6.48 40.52 24.03
C LYS A 266 5.03 41.02 23.97
N ALA A 267 4.46 41.46 25.09
CA ALA A 267 3.11 42.02 25.15
C ALA A 267 2.96 43.28 24.27
N ARG A 268 3.97 44.16 24.26
CA ARG A 268 4.02 45.33 23.35
C ARG A 268 4.05 44.94 21.87
N ARG A 269 4.84 43.90 21.50
CA ARG A 269 4.85 43.36 20.12
C ARG A 269 3.49 42.79 19.72
N GLN A 270 2.83 42.06 20.62
CA GLN A 270 1.48 41.55 20.40
C GLN A 270 0.48 42.68 20.18
N LEU A 271 0.55 43.75 20.98
CA LEU A 271 -0.30 44.93 20.84
C LEU A 271 -0.13 45.63 19.47
N LYS A 272 1.11 45.73 18.98
CA LYS A 272 1.42 46.27 17.64
C LYS A 272 0.87 45.40 16.51
N ARG A 273 0.93 44.07 16.64
CA ARG A 273 0.32 43.15 15.64
C ARG A 273 -1.19 43.24 15.62
N SER A 274 -1.83 43.44 16.78
CA SER A 274 -3.27 43.65 16.91
C SER A 274 -3.75 45.04 16.45
N HIS A 275 -2.87 45.90 15.94
CA HIS A 275 -3.25 47.24 15.44
C HIS A 275 -4.04 47.18 14.12
N TRP A 276 -3.99 46.05 13.42
CA TRP A 276 -4.59 45.83 12.08
C TRP A 276 -5.90 45.03 12.08
N ARG A 277 -6.34 44.49 13.23
CA ARG A 277 -7.63 43.79 13.38
C ARG A 277 -8.45 44.54 14.43
N GLY A 278 -9.65 44.99 14.09
CA GLY A 278 -10.46 45.99 14.80
C GLY A 278 -10.66 45.81 16.33
N LYS A 279 -11.20 46.88 16.96
CA LYS A 279 -11.31 47.09 18.43
C LYS A 279 -11.72 45.82 19.18
N ASN A 280 -10.81 45.33 20.01
CA ASN A 280 -10.98 44.10 20.77
C ASN A 280 -10.84 44.42 22.25
N LYS A 281 -11.83 44.11 23.10
CA LYS A 281 -11.82 44.35 24.56
C LYS A 281 -10.51 43.85 25.23
N LYS A 282 -9.90 42.79 24.68
CA LYS A 282 -8.60 42.25 25.10
C LYS A 282 -7.42 43.23 24.93
N LYS A 283 -7.44 44.10 23.90
CA LYS A 283 -6.40 45.12 23.65
C LYS A 283 -6.42 46.19 24.73
N GLU A 284 -7.62 46.71 25.04
CA GLU A 284 -7.80 47.73 26.07
C GLU A 284 -7.43 47.20 27.46
N ALA A 285 -7.81 45.95 27.75
CA ALA A 285 -7.40 45.26 28.99
C ALA A 285 -5.87 45.15 29.09
N LEU A 286 -5.18 44.73 28.03
CA LEU A 286 -3.73 44.60 28.01
C LEU A 286 -3.01 45.96 28.09
N GLN A 287 -3.55 47.02 27.47
CA GLN A 287 -3.05 48.39 27.60
C GLN A 287 -3.19 48.90 29.03
N LYS A 288 -4.34 48.70 29.68
CA LYS A 288 -4.56 49.05 31.09
C LYS A 288 -3.60 48.32 32.01
N GLN A 289 -3.37 47.03 31.80
CA GLN A 289 -2.41 46.23 32.58
C GLN A 289 -0.96 46.67 32.38
N LEU A 290 -0.58 47.07 31.16
CA LEU A 290 0.75 47.63 30.89
C LEU A 290 0.94 49.00 31.56
N ALA A 291 -0.11 49.83 31.62
CA ALA A 291 -0.08 51.13 32.28
C ALA A 291 -0.01 51.01 33.81
N SER A 292 -0.69 50.03 34.41
CA SER A 292 -0.76 49.86 35.86
C SER A 292 0.49 49.24 36.50
N LEU A 293 1.34 48.55 35.72
CA LEU A 293 2.53 47.87 36.22
C LEU A 293 3.80 48.54 35.68
N SER A 294 4.68 49.00 36.57
CA SER A 294 6.01 49.49 36.21
C SER A 294 7.00 48.33 36.01
N PRO A 295 7.90 48.41 35.00
CA PRO A 295 8.90 47.38 34.78
C PRO A 295 9.97 47.40 35.87
N LYS A 296 10.39 46.21 36.33
CA LYS A 296 11.55 46.06 37.22
C LYS A 296 12.85 46.34 36.45
N LYS A 297 13.87 46.86 37.14
CA LYS A 297 15.25 46.89 36.62
C LYS A 297 15.80 45.46 36.50
N CYS A 298 16.03 45.02 35.27
CA CYS A 298 16.58 43.69 34.98
C CYS A 298 18.10 43.80 34.79
N ARG A 299 18.84 42.86 35.37
CA ARG A 299 20.32 42.85 35.33
C ARG A 299 20.85 42.53 33.93
N ASP A 300 20.23 41.58 33.24
CA ASP A 300 20.59 41.18 31.88
C ASP A 300 19.34 40.69 31.11
N ILE A 301 18.78 41.59 30.30
CA ILE A 301 17.56 41.33 29.52
C ILE A 301 17.80 40.34 28.39
N HIS A 302 18.98 40.38 27.76
CA HIS A 302 19.31 39.53 26.62
C HIS A 302 19.48 38.07 27.06
N LYS A 303 20.23 37.83 28.14
CA LYS A 303 20.38 36.49 28.71
C LYS A 303 19.03 35.94 29.20
N CYS A 304 18.24 36.75 29.91
CA CYS A 304 16.90 36.38 30.34
C CYS A 304 15.99 36.00 29.15
N GLY A 305 16.06 36.76 28.05
CA GLY A 305 15.34 36.47 26.81
C GLY A 305 15.71 35.10 26.23
N LYS A 306 17.01 34.80 26.09
CA LYS A 306 17.48 33.49 25.61
C LYS A 306 17.04 32.35 26.52
N THR A 307 17.12 32.53 27.84
CA THR A 307 16.68 31.52 28.83
C THR A 307 15.18 31.26 28.75
N ILE A 308 14.36 32.30 28.51
CA ILE A 308 12.91 32.16 28.31
C ILE A 308 12.58 31.45 26.99
N GLU A 309 13.36 31.66 25.93
CA GLU A 309 13.22 30.93 24.66
C GLU A 309 13.57 29.45 24.84
N GLN A 310 14.66 29.13 25.54
CA GLN A 310 15.02 27.76 25.92
C GLN A 310 13.94 27.09 26.78
N LEU A 311 13.37 27.82 27.75
CA LEU A 311 12.25 27.32 28.56
C LEU A 311 11.04 26.99 27.68
N ARG A 312 10.72 27.84 26.70
CA ARG A 312 9.60 27.61 25.79
C ARG A 312 9.83 26.37 24.95
N SER A 313 10.99 26.24 24.30
CA SER A 313 11.34 25.07 23.51
C SER A 313 11.32 23.78 24.35
N ALA A 314 11.86 23.83 25.58
CA ALA A 314 11.82 22.69 26.50
C ALA A 314 10.39 22.30 26.91
N ARG A 315 9.49 23.28 27.11
CA ARG A 315 8.06 23.02 27.39
C ARG A 315 7.32 22.46 26.17
N GLU A 316 7.63 22.95 24.97
CA GLU A 316 7.08 22.44 23.71
C GLU A 316 7.49 20.97 23.51
N HIS A 317 8.77 20.65 23.69
CA HIS A 317 9.24 19.26 23.66
C HIS A 317 8.61 18.41 24.76
N LEU A 318 8.50 18.92 26.00
CA LEU A 318 7.86 18.19 27.09
C LEU A 318 6.41 17.82 26.75
N ASN A 319 5.64 18.77 26.22
CA ASN A 319 4.27 18.53 25.80
C ASN A 319 4.20 17.53 24.63
N PHE A 320 5.07 17.68 23.63
CA PHE A 320 5.17 16.74 22.51
C PHE A 320 5.42 15.30 23.00
N PHE A 321 6.39 15.10 23.90
CA PHE A 321 6.68 13.75 24.43
C PHE A 321 5.58 13.23 25.36
N LYS A 322 4.87 14.09 26.09
CA LYS A 322 3.67 13.69 26.85
C LYS A 322 2.56 13.16 25.94
N GLU A 323 2.27 13.86 24.84
CA GLU A 323 1.29 13.40 23.85
C GLU A 323 1.74 12.08 23.19
N ALA A 324 3.02 11.97 22.83
CA ALA A 324 3.59 10.74 22.27
C ALA A 324 3.50 9.56 23.23
N TYR A 325 3.81 9.78 24.52
CA TYR A 325 3.67 8.78 25.58
C TYR A 325 2.23 8.33 25.74
N GLN A 326 1.27 9.25 25.79
CA GLN A 326 -0.15 8.91 25.90
C GLN A 326 -0.62 8.05 24.71
N LYS A 327 -0.25 8.43 23.48
CA LYS A 327 -0.56 7.67 22.27
C LYS A 327 0.07 6.27 22.28
N ALA A 328 1.32 6.16 22.72
CA ALA A 328 2.00 4.86 22.82
C ALA A 328 1.36 3.99 23.90
N SER A 329 1.10 4.55 25.07
CA SER A 329 0.48 3.86 26.21
C SER A 329 -0.92 3.34 25.89
N ALA A 330 -1.72 4.10 25.15
CA ALA A 330 -3.05 3.66 24.70
C ALA A 330 -3.00 2.49 23.71
N ARG A 331 -1.84 2.25 23.08
CA ARG A 331 -1.63 1.14 22.14
C ARG A 331 -0.91 -0.06 22.76
N VAL A 332 -0.39 0.07 23.98
CA VAL A 332 0.21 -1.07 24.68
C VAL A 332 -0.91 -2.08 24.94
N GLY A 333 -0.70 -3.34 24.54
CA GLY A 333 -1.72 -4.38 24.64
C GLY A 333 -2.83 -4.29 23.60
N SER A 334 -2.79 -3.36 22.62
CA SER A 334 -3.86 -3.24 21.62
C SER A 334 -4.04 -4.51 20.80
N THR A 335 -2.96 -5.27 20.55
CA THR A 335 -3.03 -6.56 19.87
C THR A 335 -3.82 -7.61 20.65
N PHE A 336 -3.79 -7.56 21.99
CA PHE A 336 -4.60 -8.43 22.83
C PHE A 336 -6.08 -8.01 22.78
N VAL A 337 -6.35 -6.70 22.84
CA VAL A 337 -7.72 -6.17 22.68
C VAL A 337 -8.31 -6.55 21.31
N GLU A 338 -7.55 -6.37 20.23
CA GLU A 338 -7.94 -6.78 18.88
C GLU A 338 -8.26 -8.29 18.80
N TYR A 339 -7.50 -9.13 19.54
CA TYR A 339 -7.76 -10.56 19.66
C TYR A 339 -9.06 -10.87 20.40
N GLU A 340 -9.33 -10.22 21.52
CA GLU A 340 -10.57 -10.41 22.26
C GLU A 340 -11.79 -9.96 21.47
N GLU A 341 -11.71 -8.80 20.80
CA GLU A 341 -12.80 -8.30 19.94
C GLU A 341 -13.17 -9.30 18.83
N VAL A 342 -12.17 -9.90 18.17
CA VAL A 342 -12.41 -10.89 17.11
C VAL A 342 -12.88 -12.23 17.68
N ARG A 343 -12.34 -12.68 18.83
CA ARG A 343 -12.82 -13.88 19.54
C ARG A 343 -14.29 -13.74 19.91
N ASP A 344 -14.66 -12.64 20.54
CA ASP A 344 -16.02 -12.40 21.04
C ASP A 344 -17.00 -12.27 19.86
N LEU A 345 -16.56 -11.70 18.73
CA LEU A 345 -17.33 -11.70 17.50
C LEU A 345 -17.57 -13.12 16.97
N LEU A 346 -16.53 -13.95 16.91
CA LEU A 346 -16.64 -15.34 16.44
C LEU A 346 -17.55 -16.18 17.35
N GLU A 347 -17.48 -15.97 18.67
CA GLU A 347 -18.37 -16.61 19.63
C GLU A 347 -19.84 -16.15 19.44
N LYS A 348 -20.07 -14.84 19.30
CA LYS A 348 -21.40 -14.27 19.02
C LYS A 348 -22.01 -14.81 17.73
N LEU A 349 -21.19 -15.05 16.70
CA LEU A 349 -21.62 -15.61 15.41
C LEU A 349 -21.76 -17.14 15.42
N GLY A 350 -21.43 -17.81 16.53
CA GLY A 350 -21.55 -19.27 16.64
C GLY A 350 -20.47 -20.03 15.86
N TYR A 351 -19.26 -19.49 15.78
CA TYR A 351 -18.09 -20.20 15.25
C TYR A 351 -17.42 -21.03 16.35
N VAL A 352 -17.41 -20.50 17.58
CA VAL A 352 -16.85 -21.15 18.76
C VAL A 352 -17.76 -20.92 19.97
N ASN A 353 -17.62 -21.76 20.99
CA ASN A 353 -18.16 -21.55 22.34
C ASN A 353 -17.01 -21.77 23.33
N GLY A 354 -16.39 -20.68 23.80
CA GLY A 354 -15.09 -20.72 24.47
C GLY A 354 -14.01 -21.36 23.58
N ARG A 355 -13.57 -22.58 23.94
CA ARG A 355 -12.58 -23.37 23.18
C ARG A 355 -13.19 -24.51 22.35
N GLU A 356 -14.50 -24.69 22.42
CA GLU A 356 -15.22 -25.65 21.59
C GLU A 356 -15.45 -25.05 20.19
N PHE A 357 -15.11 -25.80 19.14
CA PHE A 357 -15.29 -25.37 17.77
C PHE A 357 -16.62 -25.91 17.23
N LEU A 358 -17.46 -24.99 16.74
CA LEU A 358 -18.69 -25.32 16.04
C LEU A 358 -18.38 -25.56 14.55
N PRO A 359 -19.31 -26.16 13.76
CA PRO A 359 -19.05 -26.48 12.35
C PRO A 359 -18.52 -25.30 11.53
N ARG A 360 -19.08 -24.09 11.74
CA ARG A 360 -18.61 -22.85 11.10
C ARG A 360 -17.18 -22.49 11.48
N GLY A 361 -16.81 -22.68 12.74
CA GLY A 361 -15.44 -22.43 13.23
C GLY A 361 -14.42 -23.43 12.69
N LEU A 362 -14.79 -24.71 12.55
CA LEU A 362 -13.93 -25.71 11.91
C LEU A 362 -13.72 -25.39 10.43
N PHE A 363 -14.77 -24.98 9.72
CA PHE A 363 -14.69 -24.58 8.33
C PHE A 363 -13.80 -23.34 8.15
N ALA A 364 -14.04 -22.29 8.93
CA ALA A 364 -13.28 -21.03 8.86
C ALA A 364 -11.81 -21.17 9.28
N LEU A 365 -11.45 -22.20 10.06
CA LEU A 365 -10.06 -22.49 10.43
C LEU A 365 -9.19 -22.83 9.21
N GLU A 366 -9.79 -23.36 8.14
CA GLU A 366 -9.11 -23.72 6.89
C GLU A 366 -9.09 -22.57 5.85
N LEU A 367 -9.73 -21.44 6.17
CA LEU A 367 -9.80 -20.26 5.29
C LEU A 367 -8.78 -19.18 5.69
N HIS A 368 -8.25 -18.49 4.68
CA HIS A 368 -7.28 -17.40 4.83
C HIS A 368 -7.71 -16.10 4.15
N VAL A 369 -8.90 -16.06 3.56
CA VAL A 369 -9.47 -14.89 2.86
C VAL A 369 -10.92 -14.73 3.26
N GLN A 370 -11.28 -13.55 3.79
CA GLN A 370 -12.66 -13.17 4.14
C GLN A 370 -13.41 -14.29 4.89
N GLU A 371 -12.79 -14.84 5.94
CA GLU A 371 -13.11 -16.14 6.51
C GLU A 371 -14.56 -16.23 6.98
N ILE A 372 -15.06 -15.16 7.61
CA ILE A 372 -16.46 -15.06 8.03
C ILE A 372 -17.37 -15.04 6.80
N LEU A 373 -17.18 -14.09 5.89
CA LEU A 373 -18.04 -13.96 4.70
C LEU A 373 -18.11 -15.26 3.89
N VAL A 374 -16.97 -15.88 3.60
CA VAL A 374 -16.91 -17.12 2.82
C VAL A 374 -17.61 -18.27 3.54
N THR A 375 -17.42 -18.40 4.85
CA THR A 375 -18.11 -19.41 5.65
C THR A 375 -19.62 -19.18 5.61
N GLU A 376 -20.09 -17.94 5.76
CA GLU A 376 -21.53 -17.63 5.70
C GLU A 376 -22.13 -17.90 4.32
N LEU A 377 -21.41 -17.60 3.24
CA LEU A 377 -21.83 -17.95 1.88
C LEU A 377 -21.97 -19.46 1.74
N VAL A 378 -20.96 -20.25 2.13
CA VAL A 378 -21.02 -21.72 2.04
C VAL A 378 -22.21 -22.26 2.85
N PHE A 379 -22.38 -21.79 4.09
CA PHE A 379 -23.42 -22.28 4.99
C PHE A 379 -24.83 -21.75 4.66
N SER A 380 -24.98 -20.79 3.75
CA SER A 380 -26.30 -20.42 3.22
C SER A 380 -26.85 -21.46 2.25
N GLY A 381 -26.00 -22.36 1.75
CA GLY A 381 -26.35 -23.34 0.71
C GLY A 381 -26.13 -22.82 -0.71
N ILE A 382 -25.81 -21.53 -0.89
CA ILE A 382 -25.67 -20.92 -2.23
C ILE A 382 -24.71 -21.68 -3.14
N LEU A 383 -23.60 -22.20 -2.60
CA LEU A 383 -22.60 -22.91 -3.41
C LEU A 383 -23.05 -24.34 -3.76
N GLU A 384 -23.93 -24.95 -2.97
CA GLU A 384 -24.46 -26.31 -3.16
C GLU A 384 -25.78 -26.32 -3.94
N GLU A 385 -26.53 -25.23 -3.95
CA GLU A 385 -27.87 -25.18 -4.56
C GLU A 385 -27.88 -24.38 -5.88
N ALA A 386 -27.18 -23.25 -5.96
CA ALA A 386 -27.20 -22.36 -7.12
C ALA A 386 -26.47 -22.95 -8.35
N ASP A 387 -26.79 -22.50 -9.56
CA ASP A 387 -26.08 -22.99 -10.75
C ASP A 387 -24.53 -22.87 -10.57
N PRO A 388 -23.72 -23.86 -10.97
CA PRO A 388 -22.27 -23.79 -10.78
C PRO A 388 -21.60 -22.53 -11.37
N ALA A 389 -22.11 -21.97 -12.47
CA ALA A 389 -21.61 -20.72 -13.02
C ALA A 389 -21.97 -19.52 -12.13
N GLU A 390 -23.13 -19.57 -11.49
CA GLU A 390 -23.58 -18.58 -10.51
C GLU A 390 -22.76 -18.65 -9.21
N ALA A 391 -22.43 -19.86 -8.74
CA ALA A 391 -21.52 -20.05 -7.60
C ALA A 391 -20.12 -19.46 -7.90
N ALA A 392 -19.58 -19.67 -9.10
CA ALA A 392 -18.34 -19.02 -9.54
C ALA A 392 -18.49 -17.49 -9.57
N ALA A 393 -19.59 -16.98 -10.13
CA ALA A 393 -19.87 -15.54 -10.18
C ALA A 393 -19.88 -14.87 -8.79
N VAL A 394 -20.42 -15.56 -7.78
CA VAL A 394 -20.42 -15.08 -6.39
C VAL A 394 -19.00 -15.07 -5.80
N LEU A 395 -18.24 -16.15 -5.98
CA LEU A 395 -16.91 -16.31 -5.39
C LEU A 395 -15.87 -15.37 -6.00
N ALA A 396 -15.97 -15.06 -7.29
CA ALA A 396 -15.12 -14.08 -7.95
C ALA A 396 -15.18 -12.68 -7.32
N GLY A 397 -16.30 -12.36 -6.64
CA GLY A 397 -16.51 -11.11 -5.94
C GLY A 397 -15.79 -10.99 -4.60
N VAL A 398 -15.37 -12.11 -3.99
CA VAL A 398 -14.73 -12.12 -2.67
C VAL A 398 -13.38 -11.42 -2.74
N GLU A 399 -13.13 -10.50 -1.81
CA GLU A 399 -11.91 -9.68 -1.76
C GLU A 399 -11.67 -8.82 -3.03
N PHE A 400 -12.70 -8.63 -3.86
CA PHE A 400 -12.63 -7.72 -4.98
C PHE A 400 -12.97 -6.29 -4.53
N ILE A 401 -12.01 -5.38 -4.72
CA ILE A 401 -12.20 -3.95 -4.47
C ILE A 401 -12.18 -3.22 -5.81
N PRO A 402 -13.32 -2.66 -6.26
CA PRO A 402 -13.39 -1.90 -7.49
C PRO A 402 -12.43 -0.70 -7.49
N GLY A 403 -11.64 -0.54 -8.55
CA GLY A 403 -10.90 0.69 -8.82
C GLY A 403 -11.81 1.85 -9.21
N LYS A 404 -11.29 3.09 -9.22
CA LYS A 404 -12.08 4.31 -9.52
C LYS A 404 -12.86 4.27 -10.85
N ASN A 405 -12.38 3.52 -11.84
CA ASN A 405 -12.99 3.40 -13.17
C ASN A 405 -13.49 1.98 -13.47
N ALA A 406 -13.63 1.13 -12.44
CA ALA A 406 -14.04 -0.25 -12.65
C ALA A 406 -15.52 -0.27 -13.10
N GLN A 407 -15.74 -0.80 -14.29
CA GLN A 407 -17.06 -1.01 -14.89
C GLN A 407 -17.17 -2.50 -15.21
N GLY A 408 -18.37 -3.05 -15.09
CA GLY A 408 -18.66 -4.45 -15.36
C GLY A 408 -20.04 -4.57 -15.99
N ALA A 409 -20.23 -5.60 -16.80
CA ALA A 409 -21.55 -5.92 -17.33
C ALA A 409 -22.45 -6.32 -16.16
N TRP A 410 -23.63 -5.68 -16.08
CA TRP A 410 -24.62 -6.00 -15.07
C TRP A 410 -25.12 -7.43 -15.28
N LEU A 411 -25.12 -8.22 -14.21
CA LEU A 411 -25.60 -9.59 -14.20
C LEU A 411 -26.52 -9.77 -12.99
N ASP A 412 -27.72 -10.27 -13.25
CA ASP A 412 -28.74 -10.44 -12.21
C ASP A 412 -29.01 -11.92 -11.97
N LEU A 413 -28.37 -12.42 -10.92
CA LEU A 413 -28.46 -13.80 -10.49
C LEU A 413 -29.00 -13.87 -9.05
N PRO A 414 -29.91 -14.81 -8.74
CA PRO A 414 -30.40 -15.03 -7.36
C PRO A 414 -29.30 -15.04 -6.30
N GLY A 415 -28.21 -15.75 -6.54
CA GLY A 415 -27.06 -15.91 -5.67
C GLY A 415 -26.26 -14.63 -5.48
N LEU A 416 -26.18 -13.74 -6.48
CA LEU A 416 -25.54 -12.42 -6.28
C LEU A 416 -26.38 -11.55 -5.32
N ARG A 417 -27.71 -11.61 -5.42
CA ARG A 417 -28.62 -10.91 -4.50
C ARG A 417 -28.53 -11.50 -3.10
N GLU A 418 -28.49 -12.82 -2.98
CA GLU A 418 -28.32 -13.52 -1.72
C GLU A 418 -26.97 -13.20 -1.07
N ALA A 419 -25.86 -13.25 -1.81
CA ALA A 419 -24.53 -12.87 -1.33
C ALA A 419 -24.49 -11.41 -0.83
N SER A 420 -25.13 -10.50 -1.56
CA SER A 420 -25.29 -9.10 -1.13
C SER A 420 -26.10 -8.99 0.17
N GLN A 421 -27.16 -9.80 0.31
CA GLN A 421 -27.99 -9.83 1.52
C GLN A 421 -27.21 -10.38 2.71
N ILE A 422 -26.50 -11.50 2.57
CA ILE A 422 -25.64 -12.10 3.60
C ILE A 422 -24.60 -11.09 4.07
N ARG A 423 -23.92 -10.42 3.12
CA ARG A 423 -22.96 -9.35 3.45
C ARG A 423 -23.63 -8.24 4.27
N TRP A 424 -24.80 -7.77 3.85
CA TRP A 424 -25.53 -6.71 4.57
C TRP A 424 -25.90 -7.13 6.00
N GLU A 425 -26.34 -8.38 6.19
CA GLU A 425 -26.68 -8.93 7.50
C GLU A 425 -25.45 -9.03 8.41
N LEU A 426 -24.30 -9.47 7.89
CA LEU A 426 -23.06 -9.50 8.65
C LEU A 426 -22.63 -8.12 9.14
N LEU A 427 -22.69 -7.12 8.26
CA LEU A 427 -22.40 -5.73 8.64
C LEU A 427 -23.36 -5.25 9.74
N LYS A 428 -24.65 -5.58 9.63
CA LYS A 428 -25.67 -5.26 10.64
C LYS A 428 -25.42 -5.96 11.98
N MET A 429 -24.87 -7.17 11.97
CA MET A 429 -24.48 -7.92 13.17
C MET A 429 -23.21 -7.38 13.86
N GLY A 430 -22.52 -6.44 13.23
CA GLY A 430 -21.32 -5.78 13.74
C GLY A 430 -20.01 -6.35 13.19
N VAL A 431 -20.06 -7.18 12.14
CA VAL A 431 -18.85 -7.64 11.46
C VAL A 431 -18.20 -6.43 10.75
N PRO A 432 -16.91 -6.14 11.00
CA PRO A 432 -16.22 -5.04 10.32
C PRO A 432 -16.18 -5.20 8.80
N GLU A 433 -16.32 -4.10 8.06
CA GLU A 433 -16.30 -4.11 6.58
C GLU A 433 -15.03 -4.77 5.99
N ARG A 434 -13.89 -4.63 6.66
CA ARG A 434 -12.62 -5.28 6.26
C ARG A 434 -12.67 -6.82 6.23
N LEU A 435 -13.65 -7.43 6.91
CA LEU A 435 -13.87 -8.89 6.96
C LEU A 435 -15.04 -9.35 6.08
N CYS A 436 -15.69 -8.41 5.37
CA CYS A 436 -16.80 -8.67 4.46
C CYS A 436 -16.59 -7.94 3.12
N ILE A 437 -15.37 -7.95 2.59
CA ILE A 437 -15.05 -7.33 1.30
C ILE A 437 -15.61 -8.21 0.18
N TRP A 438 -16.57 -7.65 -0.57
CA TRP A 438 -17.17 -8.31 -1.72
C TRP A 438 -17.76 -7.29 -2.69
N SER A 439 -17.77 -7.63 -3.97
CA SER A 439 -18.43 -6.87 -5.04
C SER A 439 -18.90 -7.81 -6.14
N ASP A 440 -20.03 -7.48 -6.75
CA ASP A 440 -20.64 -8.15 -7.90
C ASP A 440 -19.94 -7.84 -9.24
N LEU A 441 -19.05 -6.85 -9.29
CA LEU A 441 -18.43 -6.39 -10.54
C LEU A 441 -17.73 -7.49 -11.37
N PRO A 442 -16.97 -8.44 -10.78
CA PRO A 442 -16.32 -9.50 -11.56
C PRO A 442 -17.27 -10.67 -11.88
N ALA A 443 -18.51 -10.65 -11.41
CA ALA A 443 -19.44 -11.78 -11.53
C ALA A 443 -19.72 -12.17 -12.99
N SER A 444 -19.94 -11.19 -13.87
CA SER A 444 -20.16 -11.43 -15.31
C SER A 444 -18.97 -12.08 -16.00
N LEU A 445 -17.75 -11.77 -15.56
CA LEU A 445 -16.53 -12.33 -16.10
C LEU A 445 -16.35 -13.79 -15.68
N ALA A 446 -16.55 -14.11 -14.41
CA ALA A 446 -16.48 -15.49 -13.92
C ALA A 446 -17.61 -16.36 -14.46
N TYR A 447 -18.82 -15.82 -14.56
CA TYR A 447 -19.94 -16.51 -15.19
C TYR A 447 -19.65 -16.85 -16.66
N ALA A 448 -19.14 -15.89 -17.44
CA ALA A 448 -18.78 -16.12 -18.84
C ALA A 448 -17.61 -17.11 -18.98
N TRP A 449 -16.57 -16.97 -18.15
CA TRP A 449 -15.40 -17.86 -18.15
C TRP A 449 -15.78 -19.30 -17.83
N TYR A 450 -16.62 -19.50 -16.82
CA TYR A 450 -17.14 -20.81 -16.44
C TYR A 450 -17.89 -21.47 -17.62
N ASN A 451 -18.69 -20.69 -18.35
CA ASN A 451 -19.49 -21.14 -19.49
C ASN A 451 -18.70 -21.31 -20.79
N GLY A 452 -17.37 -21.15 -20.77
CA GLY A 452 -16.50 -21.46 -21.91
C GLY A 452 -16.11 -20.26 -22.77
N ALA A 453 -16.38 -19.02 -22.36
CA ALA A 453 -15.87 -17.84 -23.06
C ALA A 453 -14.33 -17.88 -23.12
N SER A 454 -13.74 -17.50 -24.24
CA SER A 454 -12.30 -17.32 -24.39
C SER A 454 -11.79 -16.12 -23.58
N PHE A 455 -10.50 -16.12 -23.26
CA PHE A 455 -9.91 -15.02 -22.50
C PHE A 455 -10.00 -13.67 -23.24
N ASN A 456 -9.96 -13.69 -24.58
CA ASN A 456 -10.14 -12.49 -25.40
C ASN A 456 -11.56 -11.94 -25.33
N GLU A 457 -12.60 -12.79 -25.30
CA GLU A 457 -13.98 -12.32 -25.10
C GLU A 457 -14.14 -11.65 -23.73
N LEU A 458 -13.50 -12.16 -22.68
CA LEU A 458 -13.52 -11.51 -21.36
C LEU A 458 -12.86 -10.12 -21.38
N LEU A 459 -11.79 -9.95 -22.15
CA LEU A 459 -11.13 -8.65 -22.34
C LEU A 459 -12.00 -7.65 -23.10
N GLU A 460 -12.93 -8.11 -23.93
CA GLU A 460 -13.90 -7.26 -24.61
C GLU A 460 -15.06 -6.85 -23.69
N LEU A 461 -15.41 -7.70 -22.72
CA LEU A 461 -16.46 -7.44 -21.72
C LEU A 461 -16.05 -6.50 -20.59
N SER A 462 -14.76 -6.20 -20.44
CA SER A 462 -14.24 -5.44 -19.31
C SER A 462 -13.09 -4.51 -19.69
N PRO A 463 -13.04 -3.28 -19.14
CA PRO A 463 -11.89 -2.39 -19.31
C PRO A 463 -10.66 -2.81 -18.48
N MET A 464 -10.71 -3.94 -17.76
CA MET A 464 -9.61 -4.44 -16.94
C MET A 464 -8.42 -4.88 -17.79
N GLN A 465 -7.21 -4.79 -17.21
CA GLN A 465 -6.03 -5.32 -17.86
C GLN A 465 -5.99 -6.86 -17.74
N PRO A 466 -5.36 -7.55 -18.70
CA PRO A 466 -5.22 -9.01 -18.68
C PRO A 466 -4.72 -9.59 -17.35
N GLY A 467 -3.71 -8.97 -16.73
CA GLY A 467 -3.15 -9.41 -15.45
C GLY A 467 -4.13 -9.25 -14.28
N ASP A 468 -5.04 -8.28 -14.32
CA ASP A 468 -6.08 -8.12 -13.29
C ASP A 468 -7.14 -9.22 -13.43
N LEU A 469 -7.61 -9.53 -14.65
CA LEU A 469 -8.51 -10.65 -14.92
C LEU A 469 -7.90 -11.98 -14.47
N PHE A 470 -6.65 -12.24 -14.85
CA PHE A 470 -5.91 -13.42 -14.41
C PHE A 470 -5.84 -13.50 -12.87
N SER A 471 -5.57 -12.39 -12.20
CA SER A 471 -5.47 -12.35 -10.74
C SER A 471 -6.81 -12.56 -10.03
N ILE A 472 -7.95 -12.19 -10.65
CA ILE A 472 -9.28 -12.52 -10.14
C ILE A 472 -9.47 -14.04 -10.14
N PHE A 473 -9.29 -14.69 -11.29
CA PHE A 473 -9.52 -16.14 -11.40
C PHE A 473 -8.53 -16.96 -10.58
N ARG A 474 -7.26 -16.56 -10.48
CA ARG A 474 -6.30 -17.29 -9.63
C ARG A 474 -6.64 -17.18 -8.14
N ARG A 475 -7.12 -16.03 -7.68
CA ARG A 475 -7.61 -15.87 -6.30
C ARG A 475 -8.86 -16.71 -6.07
N GLU A 476 -9.79 -16.72 -7.02
CA GLU A 476 -10.98 -17.56 -6.95
C GLU A 476 -10.64 -19.06 -6.92
N ILE A 477 -9.71 -19.52 -7.76
CA ILE A 477 -9.23 -20.90 -7.77
C ILE A 477 -8.55 -21.27 -6.45
N ASP A 478 -7.76 -20.36 -5.87
CA ASP A 478 -7.16 -20.57 -4.56
C ASP A 478 -8.21 -20.65 -3.45
N LEU A 479 -9.21 -19.77 -3.48
CA LEU A 479 -10.35 -19.80 -2.56
C LEU A 479 -11.14 -21.11 -2.68
N LEU A 480 -11.40 -21.59 -3.90
CA LEU A 480 -12.04 -22.88 -4.14
C LEU A 480 -11.21 -24.04 -3.56
N ARG A 481 -9.87 -23.98 -3.62
CA ARG A 481 -9.01 -24.99 -2.98
C ARG A 481 -9.09 -24.94 -1.45
N GLN A 482 -9.22 -23.75 -0.87
CA GLN A 482 -9.43 -23.59 0.58
C GLN A 482 -10.80 -24.14 1.00
N ILE A 483 -11.86 -23.82 0.25
CA ILE A 483 -13.21 -24.36 0.46
C ILE A 483 -13.23 -25.89 0.31
N GLU A 484 -12.54 -26.45 -0.69
CA GLU A 484 -12.42 -27.90 -0.90
C GLU A 484 -11.80 -28.60 0.33
N ARG A 485 -10.79 -27.98 0.96
CA ARG A 485 -10.19 -28.50 2.21
C ARG A 485 -11.10 -28.32 3.41
N ALA A 486 -11.75 -27.16 3.52
CA ALA A 486 -12.66 -26.81 4.61
C ALA A 486 -13.92 -27.68 4.65
N ALA A 487 -14.37 -28.19 3.50
CA ALA A 487 -15.56 -29.04 3.38
C ALA A 487 -15.47 -30.35 4.17
N GLY A 488 -14.25 -30.86 4.44
CA GLY A 488 -14.04 -32.06 5.24
C GLY A 488 -14.80 -33.27 4.69
N ASP A 489 -15.73 -33.80 5.49
CA ASP A 489 -16.55 -34.96 5.14
C ASP A 489 -17.76 -34.63 4.24
N ASN A 490 -18.04 -33.36 3.94
CA ASN A 490 -19.10 -32.99 2.99
C ASN A 490 -18.64 -33.30 1.55
N THR A 491 -18.92 -34.52 1.11
CA THR A 491 -18.55 -35.02 -0.23
C THR A 491 -19.27 -34.26 -1.35
N ASN A 492 -20.52 -33.83 -1.14
CA ASN A 492 -21.28 -33.08 -2.14
C ASN A 492 -20.61 -31.73 -2.44
N LEU A 493 -20.37 -30.92 -1.40
CA LEU A 493 -19.67 -29.66 -1.53
C LEU A 493 -18.28 -29.86 -2.15
N THR A 494 -17.53 -30.87 -1.70
CA THR A 494 -16.18 -31.16 -2.21
C THR A 494 -16.20 -31.46 -3.71
N GLU A 495 -17.08 -32.35 -4.18
CA GLU A 495 -17.20 -32.71 -5.59
C GLU A 495 -17.63 -31.52 -6.44
N ARG A 496 -18.58 -30.74 -5.95
CA ARG A 496 -19.10 -29.55 -6.65
C ARG A 496 -18.03 -28.47 -6.80
N ILE A 497 -17.32 -28.16 -5.72
CA ILE A 497 -16.24 -27.16 -5.71
C ILE A 497 -15.09 -27.61 -6.60
N ARG A 498 -14.76 -28.90 -6.60
CA ARG A 498 -13.77 -29.47 -7.51
C ARG A 498 -14.20 -29.36 -8.97
N ALA A 499 -15.48 -29.60 -9.27
CA ALA A 499 -16.03 -29.44 -10.61
C ALA A 499 -15.96 -27.97 -11.08
N ILE A 500 -16.32 -27.03 -10.20
CA ILE A 500 -16.22 -25.59 -10.50
C ILE A 500 -14.78 -25.19 -10.77
N ARG A 501 -13.87 -25.56 -9.87
CA ARG A 501 -12.44 -25.29 -10.01
C ARG A 501 -11.89 -25.87 -11.32
N GLY A 502 -12.26 -27.10 -11.67
CA GLY A 502 -11.82 -27.74 -12.92
C GLY A 502 -12.29 -27.03 -14.19
N ARG A 503 -13.42 -26.30 -14.14
CA ARG A 503 -13.91 -25.47 -15.25
C ARG A 503 -13.19 -24.13 -15.36
N LEU A 504 -12.82 -23.54 -14.23
CA LEU A 504 -12.12 -22.24 -14.17
C LEU A 504 -10.61 -22.37 -14.43
N ASP A 505 -10.00 -23.48 -14.01
CA ASP A 505 -8.56 -23.74 -14.14
C ASP A 505 -8.22 -24.28 -15.54
N ARG A 506 -8.40 -23.45 -16.58
CA ARG A 506 -8.12 -23.77 -18.00
C ARG A 506 -7.33 -22.67 -18.72
N GLU A 507 -6.74 -23.02 -19.87
CA GLU A 507 -6.09 -22.09 -20.82
C GLU A 507 -5.15 -21.08 -20.12
N GLU A 508 -5.31 -19.77 -20.35
CA GLU A 508 -4.45 -18.71 -19.80
C GLU A 508 -4.50 -18.64 -18.27
N VAL A 509 -5.54 -19.19 -17.63
CA VAL A 509 -5.69 -19.23 -16.17
C VAL A 509 -5.01 -20.47 -15.57
N ALA A 510 -4.84 -21.55 -16.33
CA ALA A 510 -4.24 -22.81 -15.88
C ALA A 510 -2.72 -22.78 -15.73
N LEU A 511 -2.08 -21.63 -15.97
CA LEU A 511 -0.64 -21.50 -15.91
C LEU A 511 -0.09 -21.90 -14.53
N CYS A 512 0.70 -22.97 -14.49
CA CYS A 512 1.48 -23.37 -13.32
C CYS A 512 2.81 -22.64 -13.36
N PHE A 513 3.15 -21.92 -12.29
CA PHE A 513 4.43 -21.23 -12.13
C PHE A 513 5.23 -21.85 -10.99
#